data_AF-R7U318-F1
#
_entry.id   AF-R7U318-F1
#
_cell.length_a   1.000
_cell.length_b   1.000
_cell.length_c   1.000
_cell.angle_alpha   90.00
_cell.angle_beta   90.00
_cell.angle_gamma   90.00
#
_symmetry.space_group_name_H-M   'P 1'
#
loop_
_entity.id
_entity.type
_entity.pdbx_description
1 polymer ?
#
loop_
_entity_poly.entity_id
_entity_poly.type
_entity_poly.pdbx_seq_one_letter_code
_entity_poly.pdbx_strand_id
1 'polypeptide(L)'
;MYTKEELNILLVKAHIYVCTCKKLKGLQCRRIEWFYRDKTLLDLMYAQIDGTMTKYGKDDNGDPESPINNRLHGLHFSVNVDFRTNKPMPYSVYGDTRLLIPAEYMLDECPRLYFADFFCLRRGIHHITLVLTKPGSKSDRFCSRYLPRLNLTKNLFLCRVTDAKGNTYVEVLNNGIWIEVFFTESVDMKRCQGQIQSVQQRCRRTGPRPKDESCQSCNLRLTELANPSLVVEKFDKLLQLCL
;
A
#
# COMPACT_ATOMS: atom_id res chain seq x y z
N MET A 1 -11.17 15.39 5.93
CA MET A 1 -10.29 14.69 4.97
C MET A 1 -8.96 15.42 4.93
N TYR A 2 -7.85 14.69 4.85
CA TYR A 2 -6.51 15.29 4.79
C TYR A 2 -6.26 16.07 3.49
N THR A 3 -5.58 17.20 3.65
CA THR A 3 -4.95 18.00 2.58
C THR A 3 -3.65 17.35 2.10
N LYS A 4 -3.11 17.82 0.97
CA LYS A 4 -1.85 17.29 0.44
C LYS A 4 -0.67 17.61 1.36
N GLU A 5 -0.71 18.75 2.02
CA GLU A 5 0.26 19.20 3.02
C GLU A 5 0.26 18.28 4.25
N GLU A 6 -0.93 17.95 4.77
CA GLU A 6 -1.10 16.99 5.86
C GLU A 6 -0.59 15.59 5.49
N LEU A 7 -0.83 15.15 4.25
CA LEU A 7 -0.30 13.89 3.75
C LEU A 7 1.23 13.90 3.59
N ASN A 8 1.84 15.04 3.26
CA ASN A 8 3.30 15.16 3.27
C ASN A 8 3.86 15.03 4.69
N ILE A 9 3.17 15.57 5.70
CA ILE A 9 3.52 15.37 7.10
C ILE A 9 3.39 13.88 7.47
N LEU A 10 2.28 13.22 7.11
CA LEU A 10 2.11 11.78 7.34
C LEU A 10 3.17 10.95 6.62
N LEU A 11 3.53 11.30 5.39
CA LEU A 11 4.60 10.67 4.64
C LEU A 11 5.93 10.77 5.38
N VAL A 12 6.27 11.95 5.90
CA VAL A 12 7.47 12.14 6.73
C VAL A 12 7.38 11.29 8.00
N LYS A 13 6.25 11.29 8.71
CA LYS A 13 6.06 10.45 9.90
C LYS A 13 6.22 8.96 9.59
N ALA A 14 5.71 8.49 8.45
CA ALA A 14 5.90 7.13 7.97
C ALA A 14 7.39 6.81 7.78
N HIS A 15 8.15 7.72 7.15
CA HIS A 15 9.60 7.57 7.01
C HIS A 15 10.33 7.51 8.36
N ILE A 16 10.03 8.44 9.27
CA ILE A 16 10.61 8.45 10.61
C ILE A 16 10.30 7.12 11.32
N TYR A 17 9.06 6.65 11.24
CA TYR A 17 8.65 5.41 11.87
C TYR A 17 9.39 4.19 11.31
N VAL A 18 9.52 4.07 9.98
CA VAL A 18 10.25 2.93 9.36
C VAL A 18 11.74 2.92 9.70
N CYS A 19 12.36 4.11 9.80
CA CYS A 19 13.79 4.22 10.03
C CYS A 19 14.16 4.09 11.52
N THR A 20 13.31 4.56 12.43
CA THR A 20 13.69 4.72 13.86
C THR A 20 12.98 3.77 14.80
N CYS A 21 11.87 3.14 14.39
CA CYS A 21 11.10 2.31 15.30
C CYS A 21 11.84 1.00 15.61
N LYS A 22 12.36 0.89 16.84
CA LYS A 22 13.05 -0.32 17.35
C LYS A 22 12.18 -1.59 17.35
N LYS A 23 10.86 -1.47 17.21
CA LYS A 23 9.94 -2.62 17.10
C LYS A 23 9.96 -3.24 15.70
N LEU A 24 10.40 -2.48 14.70
CA LEU A 24 10.54 -2.96 13.33
C LEU A 24 11.91 -3.63 13.19
N LYS A 25 12.04 -4.51 12.19
CA LYS A 25 13.29 -5.25 11.94
C LYS A 25 14.37 -4.44 11.18
N GLY A 26 14.37 -3.11 11.34
CA GLY A 26 15.15 -2.17 10.52
C GLY A 26 14.59 -2.03 9.10
N LEU A 27 15.33 -1.38 8.19
CA LEU A 27 14.97 -1.30 6.78
C LEU A 27 15.20 -2.66 6.10
N GLN A 28 14.17 -3.49 6.05
CA GLN A 28 14.18 -4.76 5.32
C GLN A 28 13.30 -4.64 4.08
N CYS A 29 13.94 -4.51 2.91
CA CYS A 29 13.26 -4.65 1.63
C CYS A 29 13.30 -6.12 1.19
N ARG A 30 12.24 -6.58 0.53
CA ARG A 30 12.16 -7.92 -0.06
C ARG A 30 11.76 -7.81 -1.51
N ARG A 31 12.47 -8.53 -2.37
CA ARG A 31 12.03 -8.76 -3.75
C ARG A 31 10.73 -9.55 -3.73
N ILE A 32 9.74 -9.06 -4.47
CA ILE A 32 8.43 -9.69 -4.63
C ILE A 32 8.14 -9.97 -6.10
N GLU A 33 7.43 -11.06 -6.32
CA GLU A 33 6.95 -11.45 -7.65
C GLU A 33 5.47 -11.09 -7.84
N TRP A 34 4.71 -11.06 -6.74
CA TRP A 34 3.26 -11.06 -6.77
C TRP A 34 2.69 -9.90 -5.98
N PHE A 35 1.75 -9.19 -6.59
CA PHE A 35 0.68 -8.54 -5.85
C PHE A 35 -0.42 -9.58 -5.66
N TYR A 36 -1.10 -9.55 -4.52
CA TYR A 36 -2.13 -10.54 -4.26
C TYR A 36 -3.37 -9.95 -3.60
N ARG A 37 -4.52 -10.55 -3.93
CA ARG A 37 -5.82 -10.16 -3.42
C ARG A 37 -6.55 -11.38 -2.91
N ASP A 38 -7.01 -11.28 -1.67
CA ASP A 38 -7.72 -12.36 -1.02
C ASP A 38 -9.21 -12.01 -0.93
N LYS A 39 -10.06 -12.91 -1.40
CA LYS A 39 -11.51 -12.76 -1.48
C LYS A 39 -12.19 -14.12 -1.29
N THR A 40 -13.51 -14.12 -1.25
CA THR A 40 -14.25 -15.39 -1.27
C THR A 40 -14.08 -16.05 -2.63
N LEU A 41 -14.20 -17.38 -2.67
CA LEU A 41 -14.20 -18.12 -3.94
C LEU A 41 -15.23 -17.56 -4.92
N LEU A 42 -16.43 -17.24 -4.43
CA LEU A 42 -17.52 -16.71 -5.24
C LEU A 42 -17.16 -15.38 -5.91
N ASP A 43 -16.55 -14.44 -5.18
CA ASP A 43 -16.10 -13.15 -5.74
C ASP A 43 -15.10 -13.35 -6.90
N LEU A 44 -14.16 -14.28 -6.74
CA LEU A 44 -13.15 -14.54 -7.77
C LEU A 44 -13.73 -15.33 -8.95
N MET A 45 -14.71 -16.22 -8.72
CA MET A 45 -15.41 -16.92 -9.79
C MET A 45 -16.20 -15.94 -10.67
N TYR A 46 -16.89 -14.95 -10.10
CA TYR A 46 -17.56 -13.91 -10.88
C TYR A 46 -16.57 -13.15 -11.76
N ALA A 47 -15.43 -12.72 -11.21
CA ALA A 47 -14.39 -12.07 -11.99
C ALA A 47 -13.86 -12.97 -13.13
N GLN A 48 -13.69 -14.29 -12.88
CA GLN A 48 -13.27 -15.24 -13.92
C GLN A 48 -14.30 -15.37 -15.05
N ILE A 49 -15.59 -15.45 -14.71
CA ILE A 49 -16.68 -15.54 -15.70
C ILE A 49 -16.74 -14.26 -16.55
N ASP A 50 -16.62 -13.10 -15.91
CA ASP A 50 -16.62 -11.80 -16.59
C ASP A 50 -15.32 -11.55 -17.38
N GLY A 51 -14.29 -12.38 -17.17
CA GLY A 51 -12.95 -12.21 -17.74
C GLY A 51 -12.18 -11.01 -17.21
N THR A 52 -12.79 -10.19 -16.35
CA THR A 52 -12.21 -8.96 -15.80
C THR A 52 -12.59 -8.82 -14.33
N MET A 53 -11.60 -8.51 -13.49
CA MET A 53 -11.85 -8.02 -12.14
C MET A 53 -12.10 -6.51 -12.20
N THR A 54 -13.37 -6.15 -12.11
CA THR A 54 -13.81 -4.76 -12.23
C THR A 54 -13.46 -3.93 -11.00
N LYS A 55 -12.83 -2.77 -11.22
CA LYS A 55 -12.56 -1.79 -10.17
C LYS A 55 -13.84 -1.22 -9.57
N TYR A 56 -13.80 -0.86 -8.29
CA TYR A 56 -14.95 -0.32 -7.54
C TYR A 56 -14.53 0.89 -6.71
N GLY A 57 -15.51 1.69 -6.28
CA GLY A 57 -15.27 2.86 -5.43
C GLY A 57 -14.62 2.44 -4.10
N LYS A 58 -13.56 3.15 -3.70
CA LYS A 58 -12.91 2.95 -2.40
C LYS A 58 -13.93 3.22 -1.27
N ASP A 59 -14.06 2.27 -0.36
CA ASP A 59 -14.91 2.39 0.84
C ASP A 59 -14.27 3.27 1.93
N ASP A 60 -14.95 3.48 3.05
CA ASP A 60 -14.43 4.25 4.20
C ASP A 60 -13.63 3.37 5.20
N ASN A 61 -13.23 2.16 4.82
CA ASN A 61 -12.41 1.31 5.68
C ASN A 61 -10.96 1.81 5.76
N GLY A 62 -10.39 1.74 6.97
CA GLY A 62 -9.03 2.20 7.26
C GLY A 62 -9.07 3.53 8.00
N ASP A 63 -8.43 4.55 7.43
CA ASP A 63 -8.52 5.92 7.93
C ASP A 63 -9.70 6.65 7.27
N PRO A 64 -10.71 7.13 8.02
CA PRO A 64 -11.82 7.90 7.45
C PRO A 64 -11.36 9.24 6.84
N GLU A 65 -10.22 9.77 7.25
CA GLU A 65 -9.68 11.04 6.75
C GLU A 65 -8.93 10.89 5.42
N SER A 66 -8.71 9.66 4.96
CA SER A 66 -8.01 9.36 3.71
C SER A 66 -8.71 9.99 2.51
N PRO A 67 -8.02 10.78 1.68
CA PRO A 67 -8.66 11.51 0.60
C PRO A 67 -9.11 10.64 -0.57
N ILE A 68 -8.72 9.37 -0.61
CA ILE A 68 -9.09 8.43 -1.68
C ILE A 68 -10.48 7.81 -1.45
N ASN A 69 -10.99 7.83 -0.21
CA ASN A 69 -12.27 7.26 0.16
C ASN A 69 -13.41 7.90 -0.62
N ASN A 70 -14.29 7.09 -1.20
CA ASN A 70 -15.42 7.47 -2.05
C ASN A 70 -15.07 8.36 -3.27
N ARG A 71 -13.79 8.55 -3.59
CA ARG A 71 -13.32 9.46 -4.66
C ARG A 71 -12.51 8.78 -5.75
N LEU A 72 -11.87 7.65 -5.43
CA LEU A 72 -11.17 6.81 -6.42
C LEU A 72 -11.88 5.47 -6.62
N HIS A 73 -11.76 4.96 -7.84
CA HIS A 73 -12.15 3.60 -8.19
C HIS A 73 -10.90 2.76 -8.42
N GLY A 74 -10.85 1.56 -7.85
CA GLY A 74 -9.68 0.69 -7.91
C GLY A 74 -9.89 -0.64 -7.22
N LEU A 75 -8.79 -1.36 -7.06
CA LEU A 75 -8.70 -2.68 -6.44
C LEU A 75 -7.59 -2.65 -5.39
N HIS A 76 -7.88 -3.19 -4.20
CA HIS A 76 -6.88 -3.37 -3.14
C HIS A 76 -6.07 -4.64 -3.33
N PHE A 77 -4.75 -4.50 -3.21
CA PHE A 77 -3.78 -5.58 -3.21
C PHE A 77 -2.88 -5.49 -1.97
N SER A 78 -2.52 -6.66 -1.46
CA SER A 78 -1.43 -6.83 -0.51
C SER A 78 -0.15 -7.19 -1.28
N VAL A 79 0.99 -6.79 -0.71
CA VAL A 79 2.30 -7.00 -1.32
C VAL A 79 3.34 -7.56 -0.35
N ASN A 80 3.03 -7.58 0.95
CA ASN A 80 3.91 -8.14 1.98
C ASN A 80 4.11 -9.65 1.80
N VAL A 81 5.28 -10.13 2.18
CA VAL A 81 5.66 -11.55 2.09
C VAL A 81 6.03 -12.10 3.46
N ASP A 82 5.88 -13.40 3.63
CA ASP A 82 6.36 -14.09 4.81
C ASP A 82 7.89 -14.04 4.88
N PHE A 83 8.42 -13.67 6.05
CA PHE A 83 9.84 -13.45 6.26
C PHE A 83 10.71 -14.69 6.05
N ARG A 84 10.14 -15.89 6.20
CA ARG A 84 10.89 -17.15 6.11
C ARG A 84 10.90 -17.68 4.69
N THR A 85 9.76 -17.58 4.01
CA THR A 85 9.55 -18.21 2.70
C THR A 85 9.65 -17.23 1.52
N ASN A 86 9.59 -15.92 1.78
CA ASN A 86 9.50 -14.87 0.76
C ASN A 86 8.27 -15.03 -0.18
N LYS A 87 7.27 -15.81 0.23
CA LYS A 87 6.00 -16.01 -0.48
C LYS A 87 4.92 -15.09 0.09
N PRO A 88 3.83 -14.82 -0.66
CA PRO A 88 2.66 -14.12 -0.13
C PRO A 88 2.23 -14.65 1.25
N MET A 89 1.78 -13.77 2.14
CA MET A 89 1.48 -14.11 3.53
C MET A 89 0.57 -15.34 3.67
N PRO A 90 0.88 -16.34 4.52
CA PRO A 90 0.22 -17.65 4.50
C PRO A 90 -1.23 -17.65 5.01
N TYR A 91 -1.71 -16.50 5.50
CA TYR A 91 -3.06 -16.34 6.00
C TYR A 91 -3.71 -15.06 5.45
N SER A 92 -5.03 -15.04 5.49
CA SER A 92 -5.84 -13.91 5.04
C SER A 92 -6.93 -13.56 6.05
N VAL A 93 -7.20 -12.27 6.19
CA VAL A 93 -8.37 -11.73 6.91
C VAL A 93 -9.52 -11.36 5.98
N TYR A 94 -9.29 -11.37 4.66
CA TYR A 94 -10.23 -10.87 3.64
C TYR A 94 -11.03 -11.96 2.94
N GLY A 95 -10.49 -13.18 2.87
CA GLY A 95 -11.07 -14.29 2.13
C GLY A 95 -10.21 -15.54 2.18
N ASP A 96 -10.77 -16.67 1.76
CA ASP A 96 -10.13 -17.99 1.75
C ASP A 96 -9.51 -18.35 0.39
N THR A 97 -9.67 -17.47 -0.60
CA THR A 97 -9.17 -17.65 -1.95
C THR A 97 -8.32 -16.45 -2.36
N ARG A 98 -7.13 -16.72 -2.88
CA ARG A 98 -6.13 -15.73 -3.27
C ARG A 98 -5.96 -15.70 -4.77
N LEU A 99 -5.97 -14.51 -5.35
CA LEU A 99 -5.50 -14.24 -6.69
C LEU A 99 -4.09 -13.64 -6.63
N LEU A 100 -3.13 -14.20 -7.36
CA LEU A 100 -1.82 -13.58 -7.59
C LEU A 100 -1.84 -12.85 -8.94
N ILE A 101 -1.11 -11.73 -9.01
CA ILE A 101 -0.92 -10.93 -10.21
C ILE A 101 0.57 -10.53 -10.25
N PRO A 102 1.26 -10.67 -11.41
CA PRO A 102 2.67 -10.29 -11.50
C PRO A 102 2.88 -8.83 -11.11
N ALA A 103 3.80 -8.57 -10.18
CA ALA A 103 4.06 -7.23 -9.66
C ALA A 103 4.55 -6.28 -10.76
N GLU A 104 5.41 -6.77 -11.68
CA GLU A 104 5.93 -5.98 -12.80
C GLU A 104 4.80 -5.52 -13.73
N TYR A 105 3.88 -6.41 -14.08
CA TYR A 105 2.71 -6.07 -14.89
C TYR A 105 1.90 -4.92 -14.29
N MET A 106 1.66 -4.96 -12.97
CA MET A 106 0.93 -3.91 -12.27
C MET A 106 1.66 -2.56 -12.34
N LEU A 107 2.98 -2.56 -12.17
CA LEU A 107 3.79 -1.35 -12.26
C LEU A 107 3.95 -0.84 -13.70
N ASP A 108 3.95 -1.72 -14.70
CA ASP A 108 4.02 -1.35 -16.11
C ASP A 108 2.72 -0.69 -16.58
N GLU A 109 1.56 -1.23 -16.19
CA GLU A 109 0.27 -0.64 -16.53
C GLU A 109 0.05 0.70 -15.79
N CYS A 110 0.50 0.78 -14.53
CA CYS A 110 0.29 1.95 -13.67
C CYS A 110 1.58 2.44 -13.00
N PRO A 111 2.50 3.08 -13.72
CA PRO A 111 3.81 3.50 -13.19
C PRO A 111 3.77 4.73 -12.28
N ARG A 112 2.63 5.39 -12.10
CA ARG A 112 2.52 6.58 -11.23
C ARG A 112 2.15 6.16 -9.81
N LEU A 113 3.14 6.25 -8.91
CA LEU A 113 3.00 5.90 -7.49
C LEU A 113 2.74 7.13 -6.62
N TYR A 114 1.73 7.05 -5.76
CA TYR A 114 1.36 8.09 -4.81
C TYR A 114 1.22 7.51 -3.41
N PHE A 115 1.55 8.32 -2.40
CA PHE A 115 1.26 8.02 -1.00
C PHE A 115 -0.16 8.49 -0.68
N ALA A 116 -1.03 7.59 -0.22
CA ALA A 116 -2.38 7.94 0.19
C ALA A 116 -2.53 8.05 1.70
N ASP A 117 -1.82 7.21 2.47
CA ASP A 117 -2.04 7.17 3.91
C ASP A 117 -0.93 6.48 4.71
N PHE A 118 -0.88 6.80 6.00
CA PHE A 118 -0.18 6.07 7.04
C PHE A 118 -1.05 6.05 8.29
N PHE A 119 -1.58 4.88 8.64
CA PHE A 119 -2.53 4.72 9.73
C PHE A 119 -2.31 3.41 10.49
N CYS A 120 -2.99 3.22 11.62
CA CYS A 120 -3.12 1.91 12.24
C CYS A 120 -4.51 1.76 12.85
N LEU A 121 -4.92 0.50 13.00
CA LEU A 121 -6.16 0.14 13.68
C LEU A 121 -5.83 -0.14 15.15
N ARG A 122 -6.81 -0.04 16.06
CA ARG A 122 -6.58 -0.19 17.52
C ARG A 122 -5.77 -1.45 17.86
N ARG A 123 -4.60 -1.26 18.52
CA ARG A 123 -3.62 -2.32 18.85
C ARG A 123 -3.12 -3.13 17.63
N GLY A 124 -3.20 -2.54 16.45
CA GLY A 124 -2.91 -3.16 15.16
C GLY A 124 -1.51 -2.85 14.65
N ILE A 125 -1.24 -3.45 13.50
CA ILE A 125 -0.06 -3.15 12.69
C ILE A 125 -0.27 -1.79 12.03
N HIS A 126 0.82 -1.07 11.73
CA HIS A 126 0.72 0.15 10.92
C HIS A 126 0.61 -0.21 9.44
N HIS A 127 -0.24 0.51 8.74
CA HIS A 127 -0.51 0.38 7.32
C HIS A 127 0.01 1.61 6.59
N ILE A 128 0.64 1.39 5.44
CA ILE A 128 0.90 2.44 4.46
C ILE A 128 0.06 2.11 3.23
N THR A 129 -0.77 3.04 2.80
CA THR A 129 -1.56 2.89 1.59
C THR A 129 -0.89 3.66 0.45
N LEU A 130 -0.64 2.95 -0.64
CA LEU A 130 -0.07 3.49 -1.87
C LEU A 130 -1.12 3.41 -2.98
N VAL A 131 -1.08 4.35 -3.92
CA VAL A 131 -1.96 4.35 -5.10
C VAL A 131 -1.11 4.23 -6.36
N LEU A 132 -1.45 3.27 -7.21
CA LEU A 132 -0.90 3.12 -8.55
C LEU A 132 -1.92 3.57 -9.58
N THR A 133 -1.50 4.47 -10.47
CA THR A 133 -2.38 5.00 -11.52
C THR A 133 -1.75 4.95 -12.91
N LYS A 134 -2.61 4.83 -13.92
CA LYS A 134 -2.22 4.97 -15.32
C LYS A 134 -1.97 6.45 -15.66
N PRO A 135 -0.83 6.81 -16.28
CA PRO A 135 -0.52 8.20 -16.62
C PRO A 135 -1.65 8.90 -17.38
N GLY A 136 -2.04 10.09 -16.94
CA GLY A 136 -3.09 10.88 -17.58
C GLY A 136 -4.52 10.35 -17.38
N SER A 137 -4.73 9.31 -16.58
CA SER A 137 -6.07 8.86 -16.19
C SER A 137 -6.78 9.88 -15.28
N LYS A 138 -8.10 9.72 -15.09
CA LYS A 138 -8.86 10.53 -14.11
C LYS A 138 -8.26 10.36 -12.70
N SER A 139 -7.89 9.14 -12.34
CA SER A 139 -7.26 8.83 -11.05
C SER A 139 -5.88 9.47 -10.92
N ASP A 140 -5.04 9.45 -11.97
CA ASP A 140 -3.72 10.11 -11.95
C ASP A 140 -3.83 11.63 -11.77
N ARG A 141 -4.78 12.28 -12.46
CA ARG A 141 -5.05 13.72 -12.28
C ARG A 141 -5.54 14.04 -10.87
N PHE A 142 -6.37 13.18 -10.31
CA PHE A 142 -6.81 13.30 -8.92
C PHE A 142 -5.61 13.18 -7.97
N CYS A 143 -4.85 12.09 -8.07
CA CYS A 143 -3.74 11.79 -7.19
C CYS A 143 -2.63 12.84 -7.29
N SER A 144 -2.27 13.30 -8.49
CA SER A 144 -1.29 14.38 -8.65
C SER A 144 -1.71 15.68 -7.96
N ARG A 145 -3.01 16.00 -7.94
CA ARG A 145 -3.53 17.19 -7.26
C ARG A 145 -3.56 17.04 -5.74
N TYR A 146 -3.95 15.88 -5.22
CA TYR A 146 -4.29 15.72 -3.79
C TYR A 146 -3.31 14.86 -2.99
N LEU A 147 -2.47 14.05 -3.63
CA LEU A 147 -1.56 13.10 -2.96
C LEU A 147 -0.09 13.45 -3.19
N PRO A 148 0.79 13.21 -2.21
CA PRO A 148 2.24 13.21 -2.43
C PRO A 148 2.63 12.15 -3.45
N ARG A 149 3.40 12.56 -4.46
CA ARG A 149 3.91 11.66 -5.49
C ARG A 149 5.22 11.04 -5.02
N LEU A 150 5.36 9.73 -5.19
CA LEU A 150 6.58 9.00 -4.89
C LEU A 150 7.34 8.68 -6.17
N ASN A 151 8.67 8.59 -6.07
CA ASN A 151 9.48 8.09 -7.17
C ASN A 151 9.47 6.56 -7.14
N LEU A 152 8.94 5.93 -8.20
CA LEU A 152 8.80 4.48 -8.30
C LEU A 152 10.15 3.75 -8.27
N THR A 153 11.26 4.38 -8.65
CA THR A 153 12.59 3.77 -8.60
C THR A 153 13.38 4.16 -7.35
N LYS A 154 12.86 5.09 -6.54
CA LYS A 154 13.55 5.62 -5.36
C LYS A 154 12.58 6.07 -4.27
N ASN A 155 12.11 5.13 -3.46
CA ASN A 155 11.38 5.36 -2.21
C ASN A 155 11.55 4.16 -1.26
N LEU A 156 11.11 4.29 0.00
CA LEU A 156 11.30 3.22 0.99
C LEU A 156 10.24 2.12 0.94
N PHE A 157 9.08 2.32 0.30
CA PHE A 157 7.90 1.48 0.53
C PHE A 157 7.69 0.43 -0.56
N LEU A 158 7.77 0.83 -1.83
CA LEU A 158 7.55 -0.02 -2.99
C LEU A 158 8.35 0.53 -4.17
N CYS A 159 9.35 -0.22 -4.63
CA CYS A 159 10.26 0.21 -5.68
C CYS A 159 10.34 -0.76 -6.85
N ARG A 160 10.47 -0.21 -8.05
CA ARG A 160 11.06 -0.91 -9.19
C ARG A 160 12.58 -0.72 -9.11
N VAL A 161 13.31 -1.81 -9.01
CA VAL A 161 14.77 -1.82 -8.95
C VAL A 161 15.31 -2.41 -10.25
N THR A 162 16.45 -1.91 -10.70
CA THR A 162 17.21 -2.45 -11.83
C THR A 162 18.58 -2.88 -11.33
N ASP A 163 18.92 -4.16 -11.49
CA ASP A 163 20.23 -4.67 -11.08
C ASP A 163 21.35 -4.22 -12.02
N ALA A 164 22.60 -4.50 -11.65
CA ALA A 164 23.77 -4.18 -12.46
C ALA A 164 23.81 -4.89 -13.84
N LYS A 165 22.97 -5.92 -14.03
CA LYS A 165 22.82 -6.66 -15.30
C LYS A 165 21.66 -6.13 -16.14
N GLY A 166 20.95 -5.10 -15.69
CA GLY A 166 19.80 -4.51 -16.37
C GLY A 166 18.48 -5.23 -16.14
N ASN A 167 18.42 -6.25 -15.26
CA ASN A 167 17.16 -6.91 -14.96
C ASN A 167 16.33 -6.05 -14.00
N THR A 168 15.05 -5.89 -14.30
CA THR A 168 14.10 -5.26 -13.40
C THR A 168 13.50 -6.25 -12.40
N TYR A 169 13.16 -5.75 -11.23
CA TYR A 169 12.35 -6.47 -10.26
C TYR A 169 11.65 -5.49 -9.31
N VAL A 170 10.69 -5.98 -8.54
CA VAL A 170 9.95 -5.17 -7.57
C VAL A 170 10.42 -5.50 -6.16
N GLU A 171 10.69 -4.48 -5.36
CA GLU A 171 10.95 -4.59 -3.93
C GLU A 171 9.87 -3.89 -3.13
N VAL A 172 9.55 -4.46 -1.97
CA VAL A 172 8.64 -3.87 -0.99
C VAL A 172 9.30 -3.80 0.38
N LEU A 173 8.99 -2.76 1.14
CA LEU A 173 9.28 -2.72 2.55
C LEU A 173 8.57 -3.85 3.27
N ASN A 174 9.33 -4.69 3.93
CA ASN A 174 8.82 -5.81 4.71
C ASN A 174 9.53 -5.87 6.05
N ASN A 175 9.20 -4.95 6.96
CA ASN A 175 9.85 -4.82 8.26
C ASN A 175 8.89 -4.92 9.46
N GLY A 176 7.62 -5.23 9.21
CA GLY A 176 6.55 -5.24 10.19
C GLY A 176 5.45 -4.21 9.91
N ILE A 177 5.65 -3.30 8.95
CA ILE A 177 4.57 -2.47 8.37
C ILE A 177 3.84 -3.25 7.29
N TRP A 178 2.52 -3.07 7.23
CA TRP A 178 1.67 -3.60 6.16
C TRP A 178 1.56 -2.57 5.03
N ILE A 179 1.97 -2.94 3.82
CA ILE A 179 1.87 -2.11 2.63
C ILE A 179 0.63 -2.54 1.84
N GLU A 180 -0.29 -1.60 1.64
CA GLU A 180 -1.50 -1.78 0.85
C GLU A 180 -1.36 -0.99 -0.45
N VAL A 181 -1.71 -1.62 -1.56
CA VAL A 181 -1.68 -0.96 -2.87
C VAL A 181 -3.10 -0.87 -3.43
N PHE A 182 -3.55 0.34 -3.69
CA PHE A 182 -4.78 0.63 -4.40
C PHE A 182 -4.47 0.87 -5.88
N PHE A 183 -4.78 -0.12 -6.71
CA PHE A 183 -4.54 -0.08 -8.15
C PHE A 183 -5.78 0.43 -8.87
N THR A 184 -5.68 1.51 -9.65
CA THR A 184 -6.87 2.24 -10.13
C THR A 184 -7.45 1.73 -11.45
N GLU A 185 -6.97 0.60 -11.96
CA GLU A 185 -7.47 -0.04 -13.16
C GLU A 185 -8.13 -1.39 -12.85
N SER A 186 -9.01 -1.83 -13.76
CA SER A 186 -9.51 -3.20 -13.72
C SER A 186 -8.41 -4.17 -14.13
N VAL A 187 -8.48 -5.41 -13.66
CA VAL A 187 -7.48 -6.44 -13.99
C VAL A 187 -8.08 -7.45 -14.94
N ASP A 188 -7.45 -7.66 -16.09
CA ASP A 188 -7.78 -8.74 -17.02
C ASP A 188 -7.42 -10.09 -16.39
N MET A 189 -8.42 -10.98 -16.23
CA MET A 189 -8.22 -12.27 -15.58
C MET A 189 -7.34 -13.22 -16.38
N LYS A 190 -7.12 -12.97 -17.68
CA LYS A 190 -6.13 -13.71 -18.48
C LYS A 190 -4.71 -13.54 -17.93
N ARG A 191 -4.42 -12.40 -17.30
CA ARG A 191 -3.12 -12.14 -16.65
C ARG A 191 -2.92 -12.93 -15.36
N CYS A 192 -3.98 -13.55 -14.85
CA CYS A 192 -4.01 -14.25 -13.57
C CYS A 192 -4.39 -15.74 -13.71
N GLN A 193 -4.46 -16.27 -14.94
CA GLN A 193 -4.83 -17.67 -15.16
C GLN A 193 -3.82 -18.62 -14.49
N GLY A 194 -4.33 -19.61 -13.75
CA GLY A 194 -3.51 -20.55 -12.96
C GLY A 194 -2.95 -19.96 -11.66
N GLN A 195 -3.29 -18.71 -11.31
CA GLN A 195 -2.76 -17.98 -10.16
C GLN A 195 -3.80 -17.81 -9.04
N ILE A 196 -4.85 -18.62 -9.05
CA ILE A 196 -5.84 -18.70 -7.97
C ILE A 196 -5.47 -19.84 -7.03
N GLN A 197 -5.39 -19.54 -5.74
CA GLN A 197 -4.92 -20.48 -4.71
C GLN A 197 -5.83 -20.42 -3.48
N SER A 198 -5.96 -21.53 -2.77
CA SER A 198 -6.55 -21.51 -1.43
C SER A 198 -5.56 -20.89 -0.44
N VAL A 199 -6.07 -20.12 0.53
CA VAL A 199 -5.29 -19.53 1.61
C VAL A 199 -5.99 -19.75 2.94
N GLN A 200 -5.23 -19.98 4.01
CA GLN A 200 -5.81 -20.14 5.33
C GLN A 200 -6.50 -18.85 5.79
N GLN A 201 -7.82 -18.88 5.91
CA GLN A 201 -8.56 -17.75 6.48
C GLN A 201 -8.34 -17.69 8.00
N ARG A 202 -7.97 -16.52 8.51
CA ARG A 202 -7.83 -16.25 9.95
C ARG A 202 -8.66 -15.05 10.34
N CYS A 203 -9.28 -15.13 11.51
CA CYS A 203 -9.95 -14.00 12.14
C CYS A 203 -10.91 -13.27 11.19
N ARG A 204 -11.78 -14.00 10.48
CA ARG A 204 -12.85 -13.40 9.67
C ARG A 204 -13.68 -12.53 10.62
N ARG A 205 -13.53 -11.22 10.52
CA ARG A 205 -14.27 -10.28 11.35
C ARG A 205 -15.16 -9.43 10.46
N THR A 206 -16.40 -9.31 10.90
CA THR A 206 -17.44 -8.50 10.27
C THR A 206 -17.40 -7.08 10.84
N GLY A 207 -17.38 -6.08 9.96
CA GLY A 207 -17.50 -4.66 10.31
C GLY A 207 -16.19 -3.84 10.25
N PRO A 208 -16.31 -2.51 10.12
CA PRO A 208 -15.18 -1.60 10.06
C PRO A 208 -14.41 -1.60 11.38
N ARG A 209 -13.09 -1.50 11.31
CA ARG A 209 -12.26 -1.25 12.49
C ARG A 209 -11.92 0.23 12.55
N PRO A 210 -12.17 0.90 13.68
CA PRO A 210 -11.79 2.29 13.81
C PRO A 210 -10.26 2.41 13.86
N LYS A 211 -9.77 3.49 13.27
CA LYS A 211 -8.39 3.98 13.42
C LYS A 211 -8.05 4.12 14.91
N ASP A 212 -6.80 3.85 15.29
CA ASP A 212 -6.33 4.09 16.66
C ASP A 212 -6.06 5.57 16.89
N GLU A 213 -7.05 6.30 17.42
CA GLU A 213 -6.93 7.73 17.74
C GLU A 213 -5.84 8.06 18.78
N SER A 214 -5.36 7.07 19.53
CA SER A 214 -4.30 7.26 20.53
C SER A 214 -2.88 7.14 19.95
N CYS A 215 -2.74 6.67 18.71
CA CYS A 215 -1.44 6.41 18.12
C CYS A 215 -0.62 7.70 17.93
N GLN A 216 0.62 7.69 18.43
CA GLN A 216 1.52 8.84 18.32
C GLN A 216 2.25 8.89 16.97
N SER A 217 2.38 7.73 16.31
CA SER A 217 3.14 7.57 15.07
C SER A 217 2.34 7.98 13.84
N CYS A 218 1.06 7.61 13.74
CA CYS A 218 0.28 7.76 12.51
C CYS A 218 -0.85 8.79 12.58
N ASN A 219 -1.11 9.40 13.74
CA ASN A 219 -2.08 10.49 13.84
C ASN A 219 -1.38 11.83 13.69
N LEU A 220 -1.99 12.74 12.91
CA LEU A 220 -1.57 14.14 12.88
C LEU A 220 -2.00 14.83 14.17
N ARG A 221 -1.07 15.56 14.78
CA ARG A 221 -1.33 16.37 15.99
C ARG A 221 -1.32 17.85 15.64
N LEU A 222 -2.13 18.63 16.36
CA LEU A 222 -2.23 20.09 16.16
C LEU A 222 -0.87 20.79 16.18
N THR A 223 0.06 20.33 17.02
CA THR A 223 1.43 20.87 17.10
C THR A 223 2.25 20.64 15.83
N GLU A 224 2.02 19.53 15.12
CA GLU A 224 2.71 19.19 13.87
C GLU A 224 2.12 20.00 12.71
N LEU A 225 0.82 20.26 12.74
CA LEU A 225 0.13 21.14 11.79
C LEU A 225 0.54 22.60 11.96
N ALA A 226 0.79 23.04 13.19
CA ALA A 226 1.21 24.40 13.50
C ALA A 226 2.66 24.71 13.10
N ASN A 227 3.52 23.69 12.94
CA ASN A 227 4.92 23.90 12.58
C ASN A 227 5.48 22.78 11.67
N PRO A 228 5.07 22.74 10.39
CA PRO A 228 5.46 21.68 9.46
C PRO A 228 6.97 21.61 9.17
N SER A 229 7.66 22.76 9.18
CA SER A 229 9.11 22.84 8.91
C SER A 229 9.94 22.07 9.95
N LEU A 230 9.53 22.08 11.23
CA LEU A 230 10.19 21.28 12.27
C LEU A 230 10.11 19.77 12.01
N VAL A 231 9.03 19.30 11.38
CA VAL A 231 8.87 17.89 11.03
C VAL A 231 9.80 17.53 9.86
N VAL A 232 9.92 18.41 8.88
CA VAL A 232 10.84 18.26 7.73
C VAL A 232 12.30 18.30 8.18
N GLU A 233 12.71 19.24 9.04
CA GLU A 233 14.08 19.29 9.56
C GLU A 233 14.48 18.02 10.32
N LYS A 234 13.55 17.45 11.10
CA LYS A 234 13.77 16.16 11.77
C LYS A 234 13.98 15.04 10.76
N PHE A 235 13.25 15.07 9.65
CA PHE A 235 13.36 14.09 8.60
C PHE A 235 14.68 14.19 7.81
N ASP A 236 15.10 15.40 7.42
CA ASP A 236 16.36 15.60 6.71
C ASP A 236 17.56 15.11 7.55
N LYS A 237 17.54 15.38 8.85
CA LYS A 237 18.53 14.86 9.80
C LYS A 237 18.53 13.33 9.87
N LEU A 238 17.36 12.69 9.77
CA LEU A 238 17.23 11.23 9.81
C LEU A 238 17.60 10.56 8.48
N LEU A 239 17.32 11.19 7.34
CA LEU A 239 17.74 10.71 6.03
C LEU A 239 19.27 10.60 5.93
N GLN A 240 20.00 11.58 6.45
CA GLN A 240 21.47 11.56 6.51
C GLN A 240 22.04 10.39 7.34
N LEU A 241 21.23 9.76 8.19
CA LEU A 241 21.63 8.64 9.04
C LEU A 241 21.21 7.27 8.48
N CYS A 242 20.36 7.24 7.45
CA CYS A 242 19.72 6.03 6.94
C CYS A 242 20.01 5.74 5.45
N LEU A 243 20.64 6.68 4.74
CA LEU A 243 21.15 6.57 3.37
C LEU A 243 22.66 6.78 3.37
#